data_AF-A0A956L9Q9-F1
#
_entry.id   AF-A0A956L9Q9-F1
#
_cell.length_a   1.000
_cell.length_b   1.000
_cell.length_c   1.000
_cell.angle_alpha   90.00
_cell.angle_beta   90.00
_cell.angle_gamma   90.00
#
_symmetry.space_group_name_H-M   'P 1'
#
loop_
_entity.id
_entity.type
_entity.pdbx_description
1 polymer ?
#
loop_
_entity_poly.entity_id
_entity_poly.type
_entity_poly.pdbx_seq_one_letter_code
_entity_poly.pdbx_strand_id
1 'polypeptide(L)'
;MKREFRRPREGDQPTTGGLDELLAEPPDLPTVGPLTGYRDGSRMRRRVYLGLVVGVVAAALAGRWYVQYLEEQRRIPTPEYQLAAGAEDEERPDVLVWTSGLARLGMSRQDPGVRAIVLPDRILTLAPGCDHAQVKVNVVDGETVALQVVVGQIREQPRPTPAPGS
;
A
#
# COMPACT_ATOMS: atom_id res chain seq x y z
N MET A 1 -60.11 3.46 -45.79
CA MET A 1 -60.92 4.17 -44.77
C MET A 1 -60.34 5.56 -44.57
N LYS A 2 -61.16 6.60 -44.79
CA LYS A 2 -60.78 8.01 -44.88
C LYS A 2 -60.59 8.61 -43.48
N ARG A 3 -59.52 9.39 -43.27
CA ARG A 3 -59.35 10.21 -42.06
C ARG A 3 -60.20 11.47 -42.22
N GLU A 4 -61.25 11.59 -41.42
CA GLU A 4 -62.04 12.82 -41.35
C GLU A 4 -61.24 13.86 -40.55
N PHE A 5 -60.73 14.87 -41.26
CA PHE A 5 -60.18 16.08 -40.66
C PHE A 5 -61.35 16.89 -40.08
N ARG A 6 -61.48 16.87 -38.75
CA ARG A 6 -62.43 17.71 -38.02
C ARG A 6 -62.00 19.17 -38.20
N ARG A 7 -62.81 19.98 -38.90
CA ARG A 7 -62.58 21.43 -38.98
C ARG A 7 -62.71 22.04 -37.58
N PRO A 8 -61.83 22.99 -37.20
CA PRO A 8 -62.00 23.74 -35.97
C PRO A 8 -63.30 24.55 -36.03
N ARG A 9 -63.99 24.60 -34.88
CA ARG A 9 -65.25 25.31 -34.71
C ARG A 9 -64.94 26.82 -34.74
N GLU A 10 -65.79 27.55 -35.45
CA GLU A 10 -65.79 29.01 -35.56
C GLU A 10 -65.76 29.64 -34.16
N GLY A 11 -64.61 30.21 -33.77
CA GLY A 11 -64.35 30.73 -32.43
C GLY A 11 -62.87 30.73 -32.02
N ASP A 12 -62.02 29.96 -32.69
CA ASP A 12 -60.60 29.84 -32.35
C ASP A 12 -59.76 30.95 -33.04
N GLN A 13 -59.94 32.19 -32.59
CA GLN A 13 -58.89 33.20 -32.75
C GLN A 13 -58.09 33.25 -31.45
N PRO A 14 -56.75 33.15 -31.49
CA PRO A 14 -55.95 33.34 -30.28
C PRO A 14 -56.12 34.78 -29.81
N THR A 15 -56.82 34.97 -28.70
CA THR A 15 -56.97 36.29 -28.08
C THR A 15 -55.68 36.66 -27.34
N THR A 16 -55.32 37.93 -27.48
CA THR A 16 -54.10 38.53 -26.93
C THR A 16 -54.24 38.70 -25.41
N GLY A 17 -54.02 37.62 -24.66
CA GLY A 17 -53.77 37.56 -23.21
C GLY A 17 -54.23 38.75 -22.36
N GLY A 18 -55.54 38.87 -22.14
CA GLY A 18 -56.13 39.80 -21.18
C GLY A 18 -56.27 39.15 -19.79
N LEU A 19 -56.14 39.95 -18.73
CA LEU A 19 -56.27 39.51 -17.32
C LEU A 19 -57.65 38.92 -16.97
N ASP A 20 -58.64 39.05 -17.87
CA ASP A 20 -59.98 38.46 -17.76
C ASP A 20 -60.06 36.99 -18.25
N GLU A 21 -58.96 36.44 -18.78
CA GLU A 21 -58.85 35.01 -19.16
C GLU A 21 -58.40 34.11 -18.00
N LEU A 22 -58.51 34.57 -16.75
CA LEU A 22 -58.37 33.68 -15.59
C LEU A 22 -59.55 32.71 -15.60
N LEU A 23 -59.23 31.45 -15.94
CA LEU A 23 -60.09 30.27 -15.87
C LEU A 23 -61.16 30.41 -14.78
N ALA A 24 -62.42 30.57 -15.19
CA ALA A 24 -63.57 30.62 -14.27
C ALA A 24 -63.65 29.37 -13.38
N GLU A 25 -63.05 28.26 -13.82
CA GLU A 25 -62.75 27.08 -13.02
C GLU A 25 -61.25 26.80 -13.06
N PRO A 26 -60.49 27.05 -11.99
CA PRO A 26 -59.11 26.60 -11.91
C PRO A 26 -59.08 25.07 -12.02
N PRO A 27 -58.11 24.48 -12.75
CA PRO A 27 -57.95 23.03 -12.81
C PRO A 27 -57.69 22.50 -11.40
N ASP A 28 -58.27 21.33 -11.11
CA ASP A 28 -58.17 20.66 -9.81
C ASP A 28 -56.75 20.12 -9.62
N LEU A 29 -55.82 21.02 -9.30
CA LEU A 29 -54.43 20.71 -9.02
C LEU A 29 -54.34 20.20 -7.59
N PRO A 30 -53.61 19.10 -7.33
CA PRO A 30 -53.44 18.61 -5.97
C PRO A 30 -52.80 19.72 -5.12
N THR A 31 -53.41 20.02 -3.97
CA THR A 31 -53.10 21.15 -3.06
C THR A 31 -51.76 21.01 -2.32
N VAL A 32 -50.82 20.28 -2.90
CA VAL A 32 -49.50 20.00 -2.35
C VAL A 32 -48.53 21.04 -2.89
N GLY A 33 -48.23 22.05 -2.06
CA GLY A 33 -47.31 23.12 -2.41
C GLY A 33 -45.92 22.61 -2.82
N PRO A 34 -45.12 23.42 -3.55
CA PRO A 34 -43.88 23.01 -4.23
C PRO A 34 -42.76 22.43 -3.33
N LEU A 35 -42.96 22.39 -2.02
CA LEU A 35 -42.04 21.87 -1.01
C LEU A 35 -42.38 20.46 -0.51
N THR A 36 -43.49 19.86 -0.95
CA THR A 36 -43.96 18.55 -0.50
C THR A 36 -43.00 17.43 -0.90
N GLY A 37 -42.46 17.47 -2.12
CA GLY A 37 -41.39 16.56 -2.56
C GLY A 37 -40.09 16.67 -1.75
N TYR A 38 -39.83 17.82 -1.12
CA TYR A 38 -38.67 17.98 -0.23
C TYR A 38 -38.86 17.27 1.11
N ARG A 39 -40.10 17.21 1.63
CA ARG A 39 -40.44 16.54 2.88
C ARG A 39 -40.53 15.01 2.74
N ASP A 40 -41.02 14.51 1.60
CA ASP A 40 -41.15 13.06 1.35
C ASP A 40 -39.80 12.33 1.28
N GLY A 41 -38.73 13.03 0.88
CA GLY A 41 -37.37 12.46 0.84
C GLY A 41 -36.59 12.49 2.15
N SER A 42 -37.15 13.05 3.23
CA SER A 42 -36.39 13.39 4.46
C SER A 42 -35.76 12.17 5.15
N ARG A 43 -36.44 11.02 5.16
CA ARG A 43 -35.93 9.77 5.76
C ARG A 43 -34.77 9.17 4.97
N MET A 44 -34.86 9.18 3.63
CA MET A 44 -33.80 8.66 2.77
C MET A 44 -32.55 9.53 2.88
N ARG A 45 -32.71 10.87 2.85
CA ARG A 45 -31.59 11.80 3.04
C ARG A 45 -30.92 11.61 4.40
N ARG A 46 -31.70 11.44 5.47
CA ARG A 46 -31.15 11.17 6.80
C ARG A 46 -30.28 9.91 6.81
N ARG A 47 -30.69 8.84 6.13
CA ARG A 47 -29.86 7.61 6.00
C ARG A 47 -28.56 7.87 5.24
N VAL A 48 -28.63 8.61 4.13
CA VAL A 48 -27.44 8.96 3.33
C VAL A 48 -26.47 9.81 4.14
N TYR A 49 -26.96 10.87 4.80
CA TYR A 49 -26.11 11.72 5.64
C TYR A 49 -25.51 10.96 6.82
N LEU A 50 -26.31 10.11 7.47
CA LEU A 50 -25.83 9.30 8.59
C LEU A 50 -24.75 8.30 8.12
N GLY A 51 -24.96 7.66 6.96
CA GLY A 51 -23.94 6.79 6.35
C GLY A 51 -22.66 7.53 6.00
N LEU A 52 -22.77 8.74 5.43
CA LEU A 52 -21.61 9.59 5.11
C LEU A 52 -20.83 9.95 6.38
N VAL A 53 -21.53 10.42 7.43
CA VAL A 53 -20.90 10.79 8.71
C VAL A 53 -20.23 9.58 9.35
N VAL A 54 -20.90 8.43 9.40
CA VAL A 54 -20.33 7.19 9.94
C VAL A 54 -19.10 6.78 9.15
N GLY A 55 -19.14 6.88 7.80
CA GLY A 55 -17.99 6.58 6.95
C GLY A 55 -16.78 7.47 7.23
N VAL A 56 -17.00 8.78 7.39
CA VAL A 56 -15.94 9.75 7.73
C VAL A 56 -15.34 9.43 9.10
N VAL A 57 -16.18 9.16 10.10
CA VAL A 57 -15.71 8.82 11.45
C VAL A 57 -14.92 7.51 11.45
N ALA A 58 -15.41 6.48 10.75
CA ALA A 58 -14.72 5.21 10.62
C ALA A 58 -13.36 5.36 9.93
N ALA A 59 -13.29 6.14 8.84
CA ALA A 59 -12.04 6.41 8.15
C ALA A 59 -11.02 7.15 9.04
N ALA A 60 -11.47 8.14 9.82
CA ALA A 60 -10.61 8.87 10.75
C ALA A 60 -10.06 7.94 11.86
N LEU A 61 -10.91 7.08 12.43
CA LEU A 61 -10.49 6.10 13.43
C LEU A 61 -9.50 5.08 12.85
N ALA A 62 -9.79 4.54 11.67
CA ALA A 62 -8.92 3.59 10.99
C ALA A 62 -7.55 4.22 10.64
N GLY A 63 -7.55 5.46 10.14
CA GLY A 63 -6.32 6.20 9.86
C GLY A 63 -5.49 6.44 11.12
N ARG A 64 -6.12 6.85 12.22
CA ARG A 64 -5.43 7.03 13.51
C ARG A 64 -4.83 5.71 14.02
N TRP A 65 -5.60 4.62 13.97
CA TRP A 65 -5.13 3.30 14.36
C TRP A 65 -3.95 2.83 13.50
N TYR A 66 -4.02 3.07 12.19
CA TYR A 66 -2.95 2.71 11.25
C TYR A 66 -1.65 3.49 11.50
N VAL A 67 -1.75 4.78 11.80
CA VAL A 67 -0.58 5.59 12.19
C VAL A 67 0.04 5.07 13.49
N GLN A 68 -0.78 4.79 14.50
CA GLN A 68 -0.28 4.20 15.75
C GLN A 68 0.38 2.83 15.54
N TYR A 69 -0.18 2.00 14.66
CA TYR A 69 0.39 0.71 14.30
C TYR A 69 1.76 0.87 13.62
N LEU A 70 1.92 1.83 12.71
CA LEU A 70 3.20 2.15 12.08
C LEU A 70 4.22 2.73 13.08
N GLU A 71 3.76 3.58 14.01
CA GLU A 71 4.60 4.11 15.08
C GLU A 71 5.10 2.99 15.98
N GLU A 72 4.25 2.03 16.36
CA GLU A 72 4.65 0.88 17.19
C GLU A 72 5.67 0.00 16.47
N GLN A 73 5.52 -0.23 15.16
CA GLN A 73 6.54 -0.93 14.37
C GLN A 73 7.88 -0.17 14.30
N ARG A 74 7.84 1.16 14.22
CA ARG A 74 9.05 2.00 14.25
C ARG A 74 9.67 2.11 15.64
N ARG A 75 8.89 1.84 16.68
CA ARG A 75 9.32 1.89 18.08
C ARG A 75 10.11 0.66 18.51
N ILE A 76 10.15 -0.39 17.69
CA ILE A 76 11.15 -1.44 17.83
C ILE A 76 12.51 -0.72 17.75
N PRO A 77 13.25 -0.58 18.86
CA PRO A 77 14.46 0.21 18.86
C PRO A 77 15.39 -0.43 17.85
N THR A 78 15.69 0.27 16.77
CA THR A 78 16.81 -0.12 15.93
C THR A 78 18.02 0.13 16.83
N PRO A 79 18.76 -0.90 17.28
CA PRO A 79 19.86 -0.67 18.19
C PRO A 79 20.85 0.29 17.51
N GLU A 80 20.92 1.52 18.02
CA GLU A 80 21.95 2.47 17.64
C GLU A 80 23.26 1.94 18.23
N TYR A 81 23.99 1.19 17.41
CA TYR A 81 25.35 0.82 17.70
C TYR A 81 26.20 2.08 17.63
N GLN A 82 26.39 2.75 18.77
CA GLN A 82 27.44 3.75 18.92
C GLN A 82 28.78 3.03 18.76
N LEU A 83 29.43 3.19 17.61
CA LEU A 83 30.83 2.80 17.48
C LEU A 83 31.63 3.62 18.49
N ALA A 84 32.48 2.95 19.27
CA ALA A 84 33.37 3.63 20.19
C ALA A 84 34.24 4.64 19.42
N ALA A 85 34.37 5.86 19.94
CA ALA A 85 35.20 6.90 19.35
C ALA A 85 36.65 6.39 19.24
N GLY A 86 37.15 6.26 18.02
CA GLY A 86 38.45 5.64 17.69
C GLY A 86 38.36 4.37 16.85
N ALA A 87 37.16 3.81 16.62
CA ALA A 87 36.93 2.65 15.75
C ALA A 87 36.63 3.03 14.28
N GLU A 88 36.97 4.25 13.86
CA GLU A 88 36.64 4.78 12.52
C GLU A 88 37.69 4.42 11.45
N ASP A 89 38.90 4.00 11.84
CA ASP A 89 40.02 3.78 10.90
C ASP A 89 40.73 2.42 11.04
N GLU A 90 40.29 1.52 11.92
CA GLU A 90 40.72 0.12 11.84
C GLU A 90 39.94 -0.54 10.71
N GLU A 91 40.59 -0.59 9.53
CA GLU A 91 40.29 -1.38 8.33
C GLU A 91 39.30 -2.51 8.62
N ARG A 92 38.00 -2.17 8.66
CA ARG A 92 36.97 -3.12 9.07
C ARG A 92 36.99 -4.22 8.03
N PRO A 93 37.23 -5.48 8.41
CA PRO A 93 37.23 -6.53 7.42
C PRO A 93 35.83 -6.62 6.83
N ASP A 94 35.71 -6.35 5.52
CA ASP A 94 34.48 -6.56 4.72
C ASP A 94 34.13 -8.06 4.60
N VAL A 95 34.66 -8.89 5.51
CA VAL A 95 34.66 -10.34 5.48
C VAL A 95 34.04 -10.82 6.78
N LEU A 96 32.93 -11.55 6.66
CA LEU A 96 32.27 -12.20 7.79
C LEU A 96 32.71 -13.66 7.83
N VAL A 97 33.32 -14.08 8.94
CA VAL A 97 33.68 -15.49 9.15
C VAL A 97 32.59 -16.17 9.96
N TRP A 98 32.06 -17.31 9.46
CA TRP A 98 31.05 -18.10 10.15
C TRP A 98 31.49 -19.57 10.22
N THR A 99 31.68 -20.10 11.43
CA THR A 99 32.32 -21.40 11.65
C THR A 99 31.39 -22.51 12.12
N SER A 100 30.23 -22.18 12.71
CA SER A 100 29.30 -23.18 13.24
C SER A 100 27.90 -22.62 13.44
N GLY A 101 26.90 -23.48 13.36
CA GLY A 101 25.51 -23.18 13.65
C GLY A 101 24.69 -22.67 12.48
N LEU A 102 23.41 -22.45 12.75
CA LEU A 102 22.43 -21.93 11.80
C LEU A 102 22.41 -20.40 11.82
N ALA A 103 22.59 -19.78 10.66
CA ALA A 103 22.49 -18.32 10.52
C ALA A 103 21.86 -17.89 9.21
N ARG A 104 21.31 -16.67 9.21
CA ARG A 104 20.92 -15.94 8.01
C ARG A 104 21.88 -14.76 7.86
N LEU A 105 22.69 -14.81 6.81
CA LEU A 105 23.78 -13.89 6.58
C LEU A 105 23.48 -13.03 5.35
N GLY A 106 23.76 -11.74 5.45
CA GLY A 106 23.56 -10.77 4.37
C GLY A 106 24.90 -10.27 3.82
N MET A 107 24.96 -10.07 2.51
CA MET A 107 26.08 -9.44 1.81
C MET A 107 25.59 -8.20 1.07
N SER A 108 26.40 -7.15 1.07
CA SER A 108 26.09 -5.87 0.43
C SER A 108 27.36 -5.26 -0.17
N ARG A 109 27.27 -4.67 -1.37
CA ARG A 109 28.34 -3.85 -1.94
C ARG A 109 28.37 -2.43 -1.40
N GLN A 110 27.25 -1.97 -0.82
CA GLN A 110 27.15 -0.66 -0.22
C GLN A 110 27.72 -0.70 1.20
N ASP A 111 28.67 0.20 1.47
CA ASP A 111 29.27 0.35 2.78
C ASP A 111 28.25 1.00 3.76
N PRO A 112 28.21 0.57 5.04
CA PRO A 112 28.95 -0.55 5.63
C PRO A 112 28.31 -1.89 5.26
N GLY A 113 29.02 -2.73 4.49
CA GLY A 113 28.48 -3.96 3.93
C GLY A 113 29.48 -5.12 3.95
N VAL A 114 28.99 -6.34 4.16
CA VAL A 114 29.81 -7.55 4.06
C VAL A 114 29.98 -7.93 2.59
N ARG A 115 31.22 -7.94 2.09
CA ARG A 115 31.55 -8.30 0.70
C ARG A 115 31.77 -9.79 0.50
N ALA A 116 32.26 -10.48 1.54
CA ALA A 116 32.49 -11.92 1.50
C ALA A 116 32.08 -12.61 2.81
N ILE A 117 31.56 -13.82 2.70
CA ILE A 117 31.31 -14.70 3.86
C ILE A 117 32.24 -15.90 3.75
N VAL A 118 33.09 -16.10 4.75
CA VAL A 118 34.00 -17.25 4.84
C VAL A 118 33.35 -18.32 5.70
N LEU A 119 33.00 -19.43 5.06
CA LEU A 119 32.58 -20.67 5.72
C LEU A 119 33.80 -21.58 5.92
N PRO A 120 33.67 -22.69 6.67
CA PRO A 120 34.80 -23.60 6.87
C PRO A 120 35.35 -24.20 5.57
N ASP A 121 34.46 -24.56 4.66
CA ASP A 121 34.76 -25.30 3.42
C ASP A 121 34.80 -24.41 2.16
N ARG A 122 34.15 -23.23 2.20
CA ARG A 122 33.99 -22.36 1.03
C ARG A 122 33.92 -20.88 1.39
N ILE A 123 34.12 -20.04 0.38
CA ILE A 123 33.96 -18.59 0.46
C ILE A 123 32.80 -18.19 -0.44
N LEU A 124 31.85 -17.45 0.12
CA LEU A 124 30.71 -16.91 -0.60
C LEU A 124 30.99 -15.44 -0.93
N THR A 125 30.74 -15.06 -2.19
CA THR A 125 30.90 -13.69 -2.69
C THR A 125 29.67 -13.29 -3.50
N LEU A 126 29.42 -11.99 -3.66
CA LEU A 126 28.33 -11.51 -4.51
C LEU A 126 28.61 -11.78 -5.99
N ALA A 127 27.60 -12.24 -6.73
CA ALA A 127 27.70 -12.38 -8.17
C ALA A 127 27.89 -11.01 -8.86
N PRO A 128 28.51 -10.95 -10.06
CA PRO A 128 28.59 -9.72 -10.84
C PRO A 128 27.19 -9.16 -11.13
N GLY A 129 26.99 -7.86 -10.90
CA GLY A 129 25.71 -7.19 -11.13
C GLY A 129 24.67 -7.36 -10.00
N CYS A 130 25.01 -8.00 -8.88
CA CYS A 130 24.16 -8.03 -7.69
C CYS A 130 24.74 -7.14 -6.57
N ASP A 131 23.93 -6.19 -6.09
CA ASP A 131 24.33 -5.27 -5.02
C ASP A 131 24.07 -5.82 -3.62
N HIS A 132 23.10 -6.73 -3.49
CA HIS A 132 22.74 -7.38 -2.24
C HIS A 132 22.42 -8.86 -2.44
N ALA A 133 22.78 -9.68 -1.46
CA ALA A 133 22.33 -11.07 -1.37
C ALA A 133 22.14 -11.50 0.08
N GLN A 134 21.24 -12.46 0.30
CA GLN A 134 21.04 -13.08 1.60
C GLN A 134 21.08 -14.59 1.45
N VAL A 135 21.77 -15.24 2.39
CA VAL A 135 21.95 -16.68 2.43
C VAL A 135 21.57 -17.21 3.79
N LYS A 136 20.90 -18.36 3.83
CA LYS A 136 20.70 -19.15 5.03
C LYS A 136 21.70 -20.28 5.02
N VAL A 137 22.54 -20.35 6.04
CA VAL A 137 23.62 -21.33 6.15
C VAL A 137 23.42 -22.14 7.43
N ASN A 138 23.64 -23.44 7.35
CA ASN A 138 23.77 -24.32 8.50
C ASN A 138 25.14 -25.01 8.44
N VAL A 139 25.97 -24.74 9.44
CA VAL A 139 27.30 -25.35 9.57
C VAL A 139 27.30 -26.27 10.78
N VAL A 140 27.64 -27.54 10.58
CA VAL A 140 27.71 -28.56 11.64
C VAL A 140 29.07 -29.23 11.54
N ASP A 141 29.76 -29.37 12.66
CA ASP A 141 31.08 -30.03 12.74
C ASP A 141 32.13 -29.52 11.73
N GLY A 142 32.07 -28.23 11.40
CA GLY A 142 33.00 -27.62 10.45
C GLY A 142 32.68 -27.89 8.98
N GLU A 143 31.50 -28.43 8.66
CA GLU A 143 31.02 -28.61 7.29
C GLU A 143 29.71 -27.85 7.05
N THR A 144 29.57 -27.27 5.85
CA THR A 144 28.34 -26.61 5.43
C THR A 144 27.32 -27.68 4.99
N VAL A 145 26.40 -28.03 5.89
CA VAL A 145 25.38 -29.07 5.67
C VAL A 145 24.21 -28.53 4.83
N ALA A 146 23.89 -27.24 4.97
CA ALA A 146 22.86 -26.60 4.16
C ALA A 146 23.23 -25.17 3.81
N LEU A 147 23.05 -24.83 2.53
CA LEU A 147 23.22 -23.48 2.00
C LEU A 147 22.04 -23.17 1.09
N GLN A 148 21.29 -22.12 1.41
CA GLN A 148 20.16 -21.67 0.61
C GLN A 148 20.26 -20.17 0.35
N VAL A 149 20.25 -19.78 -0.92
CA VAL A 149 20.13 -18.38 -1.31
C VAL A 149 18.69 -17.94 -1.13
N VAL A 150 18.47 -16.93 -0.29
CA VAL A 150 17.15 -16.36 -0.01
C VAL A 150 16.87 -15.18 -0.95
N VAL A 151 17.88 -14.35 -1.21
CA VAL A 151 17.79 -13.16 -2.06
C VAL A 151 19.10 -12.98 -2.82
N GLY A 152 19.02 -12.52 -4.06
CA GLY A 152 20.18 -12.17 -4.89
C GLY A 152 20.86 -13.40 -5.51
N GLN A 153 22.09 -13.20 -5.98
CA GLN A 153 22.92 -14.26 -6.53
C GLN A 153 24.31 -14.21 -5.89
N ILE A 154 24.85 -15.40 -5.63
CA ILE A 154 26.16 -15.57 -4.99
C ILE A 154 27.06 -16.40 -5.90
N ARG A 155 28.38 -16.22 -5.75
CA ARG A 155 29.40 -17.10 -6.29
C ARG A 155 30.09 -17.81 -5.13
N GLU A 156 30.18 -19.12 -5.26
CA GLU A 156 30.88 -19.98 -4.33
C GLU A 156 32.27 -20.25 -4.85
N GLN A 157 33.28 -20.06 -4.01
CA GLN A 157 34.66 -20.41 -4.30
C GLN A 157 35.13 -21.41 -3.24
N PRO A 158 35.81 -22.50 -3.61
CA PRO A 158 36.41 -23.40 -2.64
C PRO A 158 37.41 -22.62 -1.79
N ARG A 159 37.41 -22.85 -0.47
CA ARG A 159 38.40 -22.22 0.39
C ARG A 159 39.76 -22.81 0.03
N PRO A 160 40.80 -21.99 -0.24
CA PRO A 160 42.13 -22.52 -0.49
C PRO A 160 42.60 -23.29 0.75
N THR A 161 42.81 -24.60 0.59
CA THR A 161 43.43 -25.42 1.62
C THR A 161 44.84 -24.87 1.86
N PRO A 162 45.25 -24.54 3.10
CA PRO A 162 46.64 -24.21 3.35
C PRO A 162 47.49 -25.41 2.91
N ALA A 163 48.42 -25.17 1.98
CA ALA A 163 49.33 -26.21 1.53
C ALA A 163 50.08 -26.79 2.75
N PRO A 164 50.15 -28.12 2.91
CA PRO A 164 50.95 -28.71 3.98
C PRO A 164 52.43 -28.45 3.68
N GLY A 165 53.03 -27.47 4.38
CA GLY A 165 54.47 -27.33 4.49
C GLY A 165 55.05 -26.01 3.98
N SER A 166 55.41 -25.15 4.94
CA SER A 166 56.64 -24.37 4.92
C SER A 166 57.14 -24.21 6.35
#